data_AF-A0A8H4W2A4-F1
#
_entry.id   AF-A0A8H4W2A4-F1
#
_cell.length_a   1.000
_cell.length_b   1.000
_cell.length_c   1.000
_cell.angle_alpha   90.00
_cell.angle_beta   90.00
_cell.angle_gamma   90.00
#
_symmetry.space_group_name_H-M   'P 1'
#
loop_
_entity.id
_entity.type
_entity.pdbx_description
1 polymer ?
#
loop_
_entity_poly.entity_id
_entity_poly.type
_entity_poly.pdbx_seq_one_letter_code
_entity_poly.pdbx_strand_id
1 'polypeptide(L)'
;MSRLQQKRVRFAAIAVVLTTIVLFSLWNTPKDQFPVTWTSSGPGPWSEGHRKLEGSKPLGGPVSMTSETKESPTKLPTQVDLHNVDDTGPGSLTSSTPTPTPKLKKDCMSYEHLQQLKQDPVSEGKRKFPYSRPEPECRTFQLPALEKLLERMKGVIKDPDLFRLFENSYPNTLDTTIKWRGYATKKDPDSDIETPTDEELAFVITGDIDAMWLRDSASQIYSYLPLLEASTDPDSLASLWRGMINSHARYIIISPYCHSFQPPTESGVKPTHNGAYSLNHPVPAYNPQLVFDCKWELDSLASFLQISTAYFDKTKDLQFFQKYNWIQAVKAAVDAAGAMRLGTYAPDGKVEKSAWTFTGYTNRGSETLTNDGLGNPTKGNGMVRTAFRPSDDACIYQLLVPANMMFAKYLEEASLIMAQLSSAEAKNLTTVMRDFAFGIRKGIDRDAIVHHRDFGDIFAYEIDGYGGEGRIWGQGRGGQWRRL
;
A
#
# COMPACT_ATOMS: atom_id res chain seq x y z
N MET A 1 33.70 -1.00 70.01
CA MET A 1 33.44 -0.51 68.62
C MET A 1 32.72 0.81 68.69
N SER A 2 33.04 1.77 67.81
CA SER A 2 32.35 3.07 67.78
C SER A 2 30.91 2.92 67.24
N ARG A 3 30.01 3.87 67.57
CA ARG A 3 28.64 3.90 67.03
C ARG A 3 28.60 3.89 65.50
N LEU A 4 29.66 4.38 64.84
CA LEU A 4 29.81 4.37 63.39
C LEU A 4 30.12 2.95 62.84
N GLN A 5 30.97 2.18 63.52
CA GLN A 5 31.25 0.79 63.17
C GLN A 5 29.99 -0.09 63.32
N GLN A 6 29.22 0.07 64.41
CA GLN A 6 27.96 -0.66 64.58
C GLN A 6 26.94 -0.37 63.48
N LYS A 7 26.83 0.89 63.01
CA LYS A 7 25.99 1.22 61.84
C LYS A 7 26.48 0.53 60.56
N ARG A 8 27.80 0.56 60.28
CA ARG A 8 28.37 -0.12 59.09
C ARG A 8 28.15 -1.63 59.11
N VAL A 9 28.33 -2.29 60.25
CA VAL A 9 28.07 -3.74 60.40
C VAL A 9 26.58 -4.06 60.20
N ARG A 10 25.66 -3.24 60.73
CA ARG A 10 24.22 -3.42 60.48
C ARG A 10 23.84 -3.25 59.02
N PHE A 11 24.37 -2.24 58.32
CA PHE A 11 24.13 -2.07 56.88
C PHE A 11 24.70 -3.23 56.05
N ALA A 12 25.90 -3.72 56.37
CA ALA A 12 26.48 -4.89 55.71
C ALA A 12 25.64 -6.16 55.93
N ALA A 13 25.17 -6.41 57.17
CA ALA A 13 24.31 -7.53 57.48
C ALA A 13 22.97 -7.49 56.73
N ILE A 14 22.33 -6.31 56.66
CA ILE A 14 21.07 -6.12 55.90
C ILE A 14 21.31 -6.35 54.40
N ALA A 15 22.41 -5.83 53.84
CA ALA A 15 22.75 -6.03 52.44
C ALA A 15 22.96 -7.53 52.12
N VAL A 16 23.72 -8.26 52.94
CA VAL A 16 23.92 -9.71 52.78
C VAL A 16 22.59 -10.46 52.83
N VAL A 17 21.72 -10.18 53.81
CA VAL A 17 20.40 -10.83 53.93
C VAL A 17 19.54 -10.58 52.69
N LEU A 18 19.45 -9.33 52.21
CA LEU A 18 18.70 -8.99 51.00
C LEU A 18 19.26 -9.70 49.75
N THR A 19 20.59 -9.75 49.59
CA THR A 19 21.21 -10.46 48.46
C THR A 19 20.96 -11.96 48.53
N THR A 20 21.01 -12.58 49.72
CA THR A 20 20.66 -14.01 49.87
C THR A 20 19.19 -14.29 49.59
N ILE A 21 18.27 -13.40 49.95
CA ILE A 21 16.84 -13.55 49.64
C ILE A 21 16.62 -13.48 48.12
N VAL A 22 17.22 -12.50 47.43
CA VAL A 22 17.10 -12.37 45.95
C VAL A 22 17.69 -13.59 45.24
N LEU A 23 18.86 -14.08 45.67
CA LEU A 23 19.48 -15.27 45.09
C LEU A 23 18.65 -16.55 45.35
N PHE A 24 18.08 -16.70 46.55
CA PHE A 24 17.20 -17.83 46.89
C PHE A 24 15.90 -17.80 46.08
N SER A 25 15.29 -16.62 45.89
CA SER A 25 14.12 -16.45 45.03
C SER A 25 14.42 -16.80 43.58
N LEU A 26 15.54 -16.32 43.02
CA LEU A 26 15.96 -16.65 41.65
C LEU A 26 16.27 -18.14 41.46
N TRP A 27 16.92 -18.76 42.45
CA TRP A 27 17.27 -20.18 42.41
C TRP A 27 16.05 -21.11 42.47
N ASN A 28 15.01 -20.72 43.23
CA ASN A 28 13.80 -21.52 43.43
C ASN A 28 12.64 -21.16 42.48
N THR A 29 12.82 -20.23 41.54
CA THR A 29 11.85 -20.03 40.45
C THR A 29 11.82 -21.27 39.55
N PRO A 30 10.69 -21.97 39.39
CA PRO A 30 10.58 -23.09 38.45
C PRO A 30 10.83 -22.60 37.02
N LYS A 31 11.67 -23.31 36.25
CA LYS A 31 12.06 -22.87 34.89
C LYS A 31 10.98 -23.08 33.82
N ASP A 32 9.83 -23.64 34.20
CA ASP A 32 8.85 -24.23 33.27
C ASP A 32 7.56 -23.40 33.13
N GLN A 33 7.64 -22.08 33.26
CA GLN A 33 6.50 -21.16 33.03
C GLN A 33 6.80 -20.08 31.98
N PHE A 34 7.12 -20.52 30.76
CA PHE A 34 6.93 -19.73 29.53
C PHE A 34 6.24 -20.58 28.45
N PRO A 35 4.90 -20.60 28.38
CA PRO A 35 4.17 -21.46 27.45
C PRO A 35 4.01 -20.82 26.06
N VAL A 36 5.09 -20.78 25.27
CA VAL A 36 5.01 -20.70 23.79
C VAL A 36 6.15 -21.49 23.16
N THR A 37 5.99 -22.81 23.04
CA THR A 37 6.81 -23.62 22.14
C THR A 37 6.28 -23.47 20.71
N TRP A 38 7.02 -22.75 19.86
CA TRP A 38 6.78 -22.80 18.42
C TRP A 38 7.21 -24.18 17.91
N THR A 39 6.24 -25.06 17.63
CA THR A 39 6.51 -26.30 16.91
C THR A 39 6.94 -25.95 15.49
N SER A 40 8.22 -26.17 15.18
CA SER A 40 8.70 -26.16 13.80
C SER A 40 7.95 -27.24 13.02
N SER A 41 7.07 -26.82 12.11
CA SER A 41 6.50 -27.69 11.09
C SER A 41 7.61 -28.08 10.11
N GLY A 42 8.35 -29.15 10.44
CA GLY A 42 9.27 -29.80 9.52
C GLY A 42 8.53 -30.34 8.29
N PRO A 43 9.24 -30.58 7.18
CA PRO A 43 8.63 -31.06 5.95
C PRO A 43 7.98 -32.44 6.18
N GLY A 44 6.75 -32.61 5.68
CA GLY A 44 6.01 -33.87 5.78
C GLY A 44 6.74 -35.03 5.08
N PRO A 45 6.46 -36.28 5.50
CA PRO A 45 7.21 -37.44 5.03
C PRO A 45 6.97 -37.72 3.56
N TRP A 46 8.04 -37.67 2.77
CA TRP A 46 8.08 -38.29 1.45
C TRP A 46 8.05 -39.81 1.63
N SER A 47 7.04 -40.47 1.07
CA SER A 47 7.02 -41.93 0.95
C SER A 47 8.05 -42.38 -0.07
N GLU A 48 8.95 -43.28 0.33
CA GLU A 48 9.88 -43.94 -0.58
C GLU A 48 9.12 -44.73 -1.65
N GLY A 49 9.30 -44.34 -2.91
CA GLY A 49 8.65 -44.93 -4.07
C GLY A 49 9.64 -45.14 -5.21
N HIS A 50 10.68 -45.96 -4.97
CA HIS A 50 11.65 -46.28 -6.01
C HIS A 50 10.98 -46.88 -7.25
N ARG A 51 11.07 -46.18 -8.39
CA ARG A 51 11.01 -46.83 -9.70
C ARG A 51 11.95 -46.12 -10.69
N LYS A 52 12.97 -46.86 -11.14
CA LYS A 52 13.90 -46.43 -12.19
C LYS A 52 13.13 -46.17 -13.49
N LEU A 53 13.57 -45.18 -14.26
CA LEU A 53 13.26 -45.06 -15.69
C LEU A 53 14.56 -44.82 -16.46
N GLU A 54 15.03 -45.88 -17.12
CA GLU A 54 16.00 -45.82 -18.21
C GLU A 54 15.26 -45.87 -19.55
N GLY A 55 15.78 -45.19 -20.58
CA GLY A 55 15.74 -45.70 -21.96
C GLY A 55 14.69 -45.16 -22.94
N SER A 56 15.20 -44.81 -24.14
CA SER A 56 14.55 -44.78 -25.48
C SER A 56 13.25 -43.95 -25.68
N LYS A 57 13.24 -42.77 -26.33
CA LYS A 57 13.38 -42.44 -27.79
C LYS A 57 12.26 -43.00 -28.74
N PRO A 58 11.95 -42.32 -29.87
CA PRO A 58 10.55 -41.98 -30.20
C PRO A 58 10.02 -42.47 -31.57
N LEU A 59 8.68 -42.42 -31.71
CA LEU A 59 7.87 -42.44 -32.96
C LEU A 59 6.58 -41.62 -32.68
N GLY A 60 5.88 -40.97 -33.60
CA GLY A 60 6.10 -40.80 -35.05
C GLY A 60 4.78 -40.80 -35.85
N GLY A 61 4.27 -39.62 -36.23
CA GLY A 61 3.29 -39.46 -37.32
C GLY A 61 1.79 -39.37 -36.96
N PRO A 62 0.93 -38.91 -37.89
CA PRO A 62 -0.37 -38.29 -37.56
C PRO A 62 -1.62 -38.96 -38.20
N VAL A 63 -2.83 -38.66 -37.70
CA VAL A 63 -4.11 -38.88 -38.43
C VAL A 63 -5.07 -37.71 -38.22
N SER A 64 -5.88 -37.44 -39.26
CA SER A 64 -6.73 -36.26 -39.47
C SER A 64 -8.17 -36.39 -38.91
N MET A 65 -8.92 -35.29 -39.03
CA MET A 65 -10.33 -35.09 -38.70
C MET A 65 -11.30 -36.09 -39.38
N THR A 66 -12.49 -36.26 -38.80
CA THR A 66 -13.77 -36.08 -39.54
C THR A 66 -14.94 -35.83 -38.58
N SER A 67 -15.97 -35.17 -39.11
CA SER A 67 -17.25 -34.85 -38.48
C SER A 67 -18.23 -36.02 -38.50
N GLU A 68 -19.27 -36.00 -37.64
CA GLU A 68 -20.66 -35.92 -38.12
C GLU A 68 -21.69 -35.62 -37.00
N THR A 69 -22.95 -35.49 -37.40
CA THR A 69 -24.02 -34.77 -36.68
C THR A 69 -25.19 -35.65 -36.24
N LYS A 70 -26.07 -35.06 -35.41
CA LYS A 70 -27.55 -35.09 -35.45
C LYS A 70 -28.38 -35.86 -34.40
N GLU A 71 -29.42 -35.11 -34.01
CA GLU A 71 -30.82 -35.49 -33.73
C GLU A 71 -31.34 -35.81 -32.31
N SER A 72 -32.40 -35.04 -31.98
CA SER A 72 -33.41 -35.19 -30.92
C SER A 72 -34.61 -36.00 -31.52
N PRO A 73 -35.90 -36.01 -31.08
CA PRO A 73 -36.62 -35.24 -30.04
C PRO A 73 -37.65 -36.03 -29.19
N THR A 74 -38.38 -35.34 -28.28
CA THR A 74 -39.82 -35.45 -27.90
C THR A 74 -40.06 -34.70 -26.56
N LYS A 75 -41.23 -34.17 -26.14
CA LYS A 75 -42.61 -34.03 -26.69
C LYS A 75 -43.34 -32.85 -25.99
N LEU A 76 -44.35 -32.26 -26.64
CA LEU A 76 -45.37 -31.33 -26.10
C LEU A 76 -46.54 -32.11 -25.38
N PRO A 77 -47.57 -31.53 -24.70
CA PRO A 77 -48.42 -30.42 -25.24
C PRO A 77 -49.25 -29.46 -24.31
N THR A 78 -49.77 -28.39 -24.96
CA THR A 78 -51.07 -27.64 -24.77
C THR A 78 -51.36 -26.84 -23.47
N GLN A 79 -51.68 -25.51 -23.49
CA GLN A 79 -52.83 -24.70 -24.03
C GLN A 79 -54.07 -24.67 -23.09
N VAL A 80 -54.90 -23.61 -22.95
CA VAL A 80 -55.05 -22.23 -23.50
C VAL A 80 -55.63 -21.30 -22.38
N ASP A 81 -55.50 -19.96 -22.38
CA ASP A 81 -56.55 -18.91 -22.67
C ASP A 81 -56.27 -17.67 -21.75
N LEU A 82 -56.73 -16.41 -21.92
CA LEU A 82 -57.24 -15.59 -23.05
C LEU A 82 -57.20 -14.07 -22.72
N HIS A 83 -57.15 -13.23 -23.77
CA HIS A 83 -57.64 -11.84 -23.94
C HIS A 83 -57.08 -10.57 -23.23
N ASN A 84 -56.81 -9.59 -24.13
CA ASN A 84 -56.81 -8.11 -24.02
C ASN A 84 -55.65 -7.44 -23.23
N VAL A 85 -54.58 -6.96 -23.88
CA VAL A 85 -54.45 -5.77 -24.77
C VAL A 85 -54.50 -4.45 -24.00
N ASP A 86 -53.34 -3.82 -23.80
CA ASP A 86 -53.06 -2.53 -24.46
C ASP A 86 -51.54 -2.29 -24.64
N ASP A 87 -51.19 -1.39 -25.56
CA ASP A 87 -49.85 -1.19 -26.12
C ASP A 87 -49.07 -0.04 -25.43
N THR A 88 -47.84 -0.29 -24.97
CA THR A 88 -46.75 0.72 -24.84
C THR A 88 -45.38 0.04 -24.75
N GLY A 89 -44.37 0.65 -25.39
CA GLY A 89 -43.06 0.02 -25.64
C GLY A 89 -42.12 -0.19 -24.44
N PRO A 90 -40.96 -0.85 -24.66
CA PRO A 90 -40.05 -1.25 -23.58
C PRO A 90 -39.42 -0.03 -22.88
N GLY A 91 -39.68 0.08 -21.59
CA GLY A 91 -39.12 1.13 -20.73
C GLY A 91 -37.59 1.09 -20.70
N SER A 92 -36.98 2.24 -20.97
CA SER A 92 -35.54 2.45 -20.86
C SER A 92 -35.04 2.09 -19.46
N LEU A 93 -34.02 1.23 -19.39
CA LEU A 93 -33.22 1.04 -18.18
C LEU A 93 -32.46 2.34 -17.94
N THR A 94 -32.98 3.19 -17.05
CA THR A 94 -32.33 4.43 -16.65
C THR A 94 -31.03 4.09 -15.94
N SER A 95 -29.92 4.25 -16.67
CA SER A 95 -28.59 4.45 -16.10
C SER A 95 -28.69 5.44 -14.94
N SER A 96 -28.39 4.98 -13.73
CA SER A 96 -28.27 5.84 -12.56
C SER A 96 -26.96 6.61 -12.68
N THR A 97 -26.98 7.69 -13.45
CA THR A 97 -25.82 8.58 -13.60
C THR A 97 -25.42 9.06 -12.21
N PRO A 98 -24.16 8.82 -11.80
CA PRO A 98 -23.69 9.19 -10.47
C PRO A 98 -23.67 10.71 -10.32
N THR A 99 -23.98 11.17 -9.11
CA THR A 99 -23.92 12.60 -8.79
C THR A 99 -22.47 13.06 -8.97
N PRO A 100 -22.17 14.04 -9.85
CA PRO A 100 -20.84 14.63 -9.87
C PRO A 100 -20.52 15.17 -8.47
N THR A 101 -19.28 14.98 -8.00
CA THR A 101 -18.78 15.43 -6.68
C THR A 101 -19.55 16.67 -6.22
N PRO A 102 -20.31 16.61 -5.10
CA PRO A 102 -21.26 17.67 -4.75
C PRO A 102 -20.57 19.01 -4.90
N LYS A 103 -21.10 19.88 -5.78
CA LYS A 103 -20.50 21.19 -6.01
C LYS A 103 -20.50 21.93 -4.68
N LEU A 104 -19.35 21.92 -4.02
CA LEU A 104 -19.13 22.59 -2.74
C LEU A 104 -19.74 23.98 -2.85
N LYS A 105 -20.47 24.40 -1.81
CA LYS A 105 -20.99 25.78 -1.79
C LYS A 105 -19.83 26.72 -2.06
N LYS A 106 -20.09 27.78 -2.83
CA LYS A 106 -19.06 28.66 -3.42
C LYS A 106 -18.11 29.30 -2.40
N ASP A 107 -18.48 29.23 -1.11
CA ASP A 107 -17.81 29.85 0.03
C ASP A 107 -17.22 28.82 1.03
N CYS A 108 -17.10 27.53 0.67
CA CYS A 108 -16.41 26.54 1.51
C CYS A 108 -14.92 26.91 1.68
N MET A 109 -14.43 26.90 2.92
CA MET A 109 -13.05 27.23 3.26
C MET A 109 -12.06 26.19 2.70
N SER A 110 -10.86 26.64 2.32
CA SER A 110 -9.77 25.72 1.96
C SER A 110 -9.25 24.95 3.18
N TYR A 111 -8.59 23.82 2.94
CA TYR A 111 -8.02 23.00 4.00
C TYR A 111 -7.05 23.79 4.89
N GLU A 112 -6.14 24.55 4.28
CA GLU A 112 -5.11 25.33 4.98
C GLU A 112 -5.73 26.43 5.85
N HIS A 113 -6.76 27.10 5.34
CA HIS A 113 -7.48 28.11 6.11
C HIS A 113 -8.23 27.46 7.28
N LEU A 114 -8.92 26.35 7.05
CA LEU A 114 -9.65 25.60 8.09
C LEU A 114 -8.71 25.15 9.23
N GLN A 115 -7.52 24.62 8.90
CA GLN A 115 -6.55 24.16 9.91
C GLN A 115 -5.88 25.31 10.69
N GLN A 116 -5.94 26.54 10.20
CA GLN A 116 -5.45 27.73 10.92
C GLN A 116 -6.48 28.30 11.93
N LEU A 117 -7.75 27.92 11.81
CA LEU A 117 -8.82 28.44 12.66
C LEU A 117 -8.97 27.66 13.97
N LYS A 118 -9.29 28.39 15.05
CA LYS A 118 -9.71 27.83 16.35
C LYS A 118 -11.21 27.94 16.47
N GLN A 119 -11.92 27.04 15.81
CA GLN A 119 -13.39 27.09 15.75
C GLN A 119 -14.00 26.56 17.05
N ASP A 120 -15.09 27.19 17.46
CA ASP A 120 -15.96 26.71 18.52
C ASP A 120 -16.91 25.60 17.99
N PRO A 121 -17.44 24.74 18.88
CA PRO A 121 -17.14 24.68 20.31
C PRO A 121 -15.78 24.03 20.58
N VAL A 122 -15.01 24.56 21.53
CA VAL A 122 -13.84 23.84 22.08
C VAL A 122 -14.26 22.58 22.87
N SER A 123 -13.34 21.61 23.01
CA SER A 123 -13.55 20.42 23.84
C SER A 123 -13.84 20.75 25.31
N GLU A 124 -14.58 19.88 26.00
CA GLU A 124 -14.91 20.07 27.41
C GLU A 124 -13.72 19.87 28.36
N GLY A 125 -12.64 19.22 27.90
CA GLY A 125 -11.47 18.88 28.69
C GLY A 125 -10.58 20.06 29.10
N LYS A 126 -9.37 19.75 29.56
CA LYS A 126 -8.41 20.73 30.07
C LYS A 126 -7.64 21.43 28.95
N ARG A 127 -7.48 20.78 27.79
CA ARG A 127 -6.73 21.31 26.64
C ARG A 127 -7.55 22.27 25.77
N LYS A 128 -8.88 22.18 25.79
CA LYS A 128 -9.78 23.05 25.01
C LYS A 128 -9.42 23.04 23.52
N PHE A 129 -9.25 21.85 22.94
CA PHE A 129 -8.98 21.70 21.52
C PHE A 129 -10.18 22.20 20.71
N PRO A 130 -9.95 22.99 19.64
CA PRO A 130 -11.02 23.50 18.79
C PRO A 130 -11.68 22.37 18.00
N TYR A 131 -12.85 22.65 17.44
CA TYR A 131 -13.40 21.84 16.36
C TYR A 131 -12.66 22.16 15.05
N SER A 132 -12.37 21.15 14.22
CA SER A 132 -11.56 21.32 13.00
C SER A 132 -12.11 20.55 11.78
N ARG A 133 -13.32 19.99 11.88
CA ARG A 133 -14.02 19.44 10.71
C ARG A 133 -14.70 20.57 9.93
N PRO A 134 -14.88 20.46 8.60
CA PRO A 134 -15.76 21.33 7.85
C PRO A 134 -17.22 21.18 8.28
N GLU A 135 -18.00 22.23 7.99
CA GLU A 135 -19.47 22.15 7.99
C GLU A 135 -19.95 21.00 7.08
N PRO A 136 -21.07 20.32 7.38
CA PRO A 136 -21.51 19.13 6.66
C PRO A 136 -21.59 19.28 5.13
N GLU A 137 -22.07 20.41 4.63
CA GLU A 137 -22.12 20.73 3.19
C GLU A 137 -20.77 20.99 2.52
N CYS A 138 -19.70 21.17 3.30
CA CYS A 138 -18.34 21.40 2.82
C CYS A 138 -17.45 20.15 2.94
N ARG A 139 -17.99 19.02 3.38
CA ARG A 139 -17.26 17.74 3.45
C ARG A 139 -17.15 17.11 2.07
N THR A 140 -15.93 16.76 1.65
CA THR A 140 -15.67 16.25 0.30
C THR A 140 -16.26 14.86 0.01
N PHE A 141 -16.50 14.06 1.05
CA PHE A 141 -17.12 12.74 0.98
C PHE A 141 -17.94 12.47 2.25
N GLN A 142 -19.23 12.19 2.09
CA GLN A 142 -20.13 11.92 3.23
C GLN A 142 -20.38 10.42 3.36
N LEU A 143 -20.00 9.83 4.51
CA LEU A 143 -20.19 8.41 4.79
C LEU A 143 -21.08 8.21 6.03
N PRO A 144 -22.35 7.78 5.89
CA PRO A 144 -23.24 7.60 7.05
C PRO A 144 -22.72 6.62 8.11
N ALA A 145 -21.91 5.63 7.71
CA ALA A 145 -21.26 4.70 8.64
C ALA A 145 -20.15 5.37 9.49
N LEU A 146 -19.50 6.41 8.97
CA LEU A 146 -18.49 7.19 9.68
C LEU A 146 -19.12 8.02 10.81
N GLU A 147 -20.20 8.76 10.54
CA GLU A 147 -20.86 9.56 11.56
C GLU A 147 -21.45 8.66 12.69
N LYS A 148 -21.98 7.49 12.33
CA LYS A 148 -22.38 6.46 13.31
C LYS A 148 -21.19 5.94 14.15
N LEU A 149 -20.02 5.77 13.53
CA LEU A 149 -18.80 5.40 14.25
C LEU A 149 -18.36 6.53 15.20
N LEU A 150 -18.36 7.79 14.77
CA LEU A 150 -17.99 8.93 15.61
C LEU A 150 -18.87 9.02 16.86
N GLU A 151 -20.20 8.93 16.72
CA GLU A 151 -21.12 8.95 17.87
C GLU A 151 -20.90 7.75 18.80
N ARG A 152 -20.65 6.54 18.25
CA ARG A 152 -20.26 5.38 19.07
C ARG A 152 -18.95 5.64 19.82
N MET A 153 -17.94 6.23 19.17
CA MET A 153 -16.63 6.48 19.76
C MET A 153 -16.67 7.58 20.83
N LYS A 154 -17.60 8.52 20.76
CA LYS A 154 -17.92 9.48 21.83
C LYS A 154 -18.35 8.77 23.13
N GLY A 155 -19.08 7.66 22.99
CA GLY A 155 -19.43 6.77 24.10
C GLY A 155 -18.24 5.97 24.66
N VAL A 156 -17.18 5.73 23.86
CA VAL A 156 -16.03 4.89 24.23
C VAL A 156 -14.86 5.72 24.77
N ILE A 157 -14.47 6.79 24.08
CA ILE A 157 -13.35 7.67 24.42
C ILE A 157 -13.83 8.66 25.49
N LYS A 158 -13.60 8.32 26.76
CA LYS A 158 -14.09 9.10 27.91
C LYS A 158 -13.37 10.43 28.14
N ASP A 159 -12.15 10.58 27.65
CA ASP A 159 -11.44 11.86 27.71
C ASP A 159 -11.93 12.77 26.57
N PRO A 160 -12.54 13.93 26.87
CA PRO A 160 -13.14 14.80 25.85
C PRO A 160 -12.10 15.54 24.98
N ASP A 161 -10.86 15.71 25.46
CA ASP A 161 -9.78 16.27 24.63
C ASP A 161 -9.29 15.21 23.63
N LEU A 162 -9.13 13.95 24.07
CA LEU A 162 -8.78 12.83 23.19
C LEU A 162 -9.91 12.51 22.20
N PHE A 163 -11.18 12.58 22.61
CA PHE A 163 -12.31 12.42 21.70
C PHE A 163 -12.31 13.52 20.64
N ARG A 164 -12.07 14.79 21.01
CA ARG A 164 -11.99 15.88 20.02
C ARG A 164 -10.85 15.68 19.02
N LEU A 165 -9.68 15.18 19.46
CA LEU A 165 -8.60 14.81 18.54
C LEU A 165 -9.03 13.68 17.57
N PHE A 166 -9.67 12.63 18.08
CA PHE A 166 -10.19 11.55 17.24
C PHE A 166 -11.26 12.05 16.24
N GLU A 167 -12.20 12.88 16.70
CA GLU A 167 -13.28 13.47 15.90
C GLU A 167 -12.76 14.44 14.84
N ASN A 168 -11.70 15.20 15.11
CA ASN A 168 -11.07 16.07 14.12
C ASN A 168 -10.22 15.28 13.11
N SER A 169 -9.43 14.31 13.57
CA SER A 169 -8.43 13.63 12.72
C SER A 169 -8.97 12.41 11.97
N TYR A 170 -9.78 11.55 12.59
CA TYR A 170 -10.23 10.31 11.95
C TYR A 170 -11.08 10.53 10.69
N PRO A 171 -12.03 11.49 10.62
CA PRO A 171 -12.79 11.73 9.38
C PRO A 171 -12.07 12.64 8.37
N ASN A 172 -10.89 13.19 8.70
CA ASN A 172 -10.30 14.31 7.95
C ASN A 172 -10.08 14.03 6.46
N THR A 173 -9.62 12.82 6.09
CA THR A 173 -9.46 12.46 4.66
C THR A 173 -10.79 12.54 3.89
N LEU A 174 -11.86 11.96 4.42
CA LEU A 174 -13.17 12.01 3.77
C LEU A 174 -13.77 13.43 3.82
N ASP A 175 -13.53 14.16 4.91
CA ASP A 175 -14.02 15.53 5.07
C ASP A 175 -13.30 16.53 4.14
N THR A 176 -12.00 16.42 3.89
CA THR A 176 -11.24 17.49 3.20
C THR A 176 -10.33 17.06 2.03
N THR A 177 -9.95 15.79 1.89
CA THR A 177 -8.90 15.40 0.92
C THR A 177 -9.39 14.62 -0.30
N ILE A 178 -10.70 14.32 -0.39
CA ILE A 178 -11.30 13.73 -1.60
C ILE A 178 -11.56 14.84 -2.63
N LYS A 179 -10.48 15.40 -3.19
CA LYS A 179 -10.51 16.60 -4.02
C LYS A 179 -11.37 16.45 -5.28
N TRP A 180 -11.44 15.24 -5.83
CA TRP A 180 -12.37 14.90 -6.91
C TRP A 180 -12.70 13.40 -6.94
N ARG A 181 -13.94 13.09 -7.31
CA ARG A 181 -14.38 11.77 -7.80
C ARG A 181 -15.15 11.92 -9.10
N GLY A 182 -15.04 10.91 -9.95
CA GLY A 182 -15.79 10.82 -11.19
C GLY A 182 -15.46 9.54 -11.95
N TYR A 183 -15.53 9.63 -13.27
CA TYR A 183 -15.34 8.51 -14.18
C TYR A 183 -14.36 8.92 -15.26
N ALA A 184 -13.60 7.94 -15.75
CA ALA A 184 -12.72 8.17 -16.86
C ALA A 184 -13.48 8.48 -18.15
N THR A 185 -12.89 9.31 -19.01
CA THR A 185 -13.27 9.41 -20.41
C THR A 185 -12.40 8.52 -21.28
N LYS A 186 -12.98 8.02 -22.36
CA LYS A 186 -12.28 7.40 -23.48
C LYS A 186 -12.37 8.35 -24.67
N LYS A 187 -11.22 8.84 -25.11
CA LYS A 187 -11.11 9.57 -26.37
C LYS A 187 -11.18 8.60 -27.56
N ASP A 188 -11.95 8.98 -28.56
CA ASP A 188 -11.96 8.33 -29.86
C ASP A 188 -10.61 8.53 -30.59
N PRO A 189 -9.95 7.49 -31.13
CA PRO A 189 -8.74 7.67 -31.94
C PRO A 189 -8.97 8.52 -33.20
N ASP A 190 -10.18 8.47 -33.77
CA ASP A 190 -10.52 9.08 -35.06
C ASP A 190 -11.29 10.41 -34.92
N SER A 191 -11.59 10.86 -33.69
CA SER A 191 -12.27 12.14 -33.45
C SER A 191 -11.91 12.78 -32.10
N ASP A 192 -12.15 14.09 -31.95
CA ASP A 192 -11.99 14.79 -30.67
C ASP A 192 -13.14 14.54 -29.67
N ILE A 193 -13.95 13.49 -29.88
CA ILE A 193 -15.06 13.12 -29.00
C ILE A 193 -14.52 12.28 -27.83
N GLU A 194 -14.79 12.75 -26.62
CA GLU A 194 -14.57 11.99 -25.39
C GLU A 194 -15.89 11.40 -24.89
N THR A 195 -15.87 10.10 -24.62
CA THR A 195 -17.04 9.35 -24.11
C THR A 195 -16.79 8.90 -22.67
N PRO A 196 -17.68 9.20 -21.71
CA PRO A 196 -17.56 8.67 -20.36
C PRO A 196 -17.61 7.13 -20.35
N THR A 197 -16.77 6.53 -19.53
CA THR A 197 -16.75 5.10 -19.24
C THR A 197 -17.38 4.84 -17.86
N ASP A 198 -17.45 3.57 -17.47
CA ASP A 198 -17.79 3.15 -16.11
C ASP A 198 -16.54 2.89 -15.22
N GLU A 199 -15.34 3.27 -15.67
CA GLU A 199 -14.11 3.25 -14.86
C GLU A 199 -14.16 4.40 -13.85
N GLU A 200 -14.57 4.09 -12.61
CA GLU A 200 -14.51 5.04 -11.49
C GLU A 200 -13.08 5.54 -11.28
N LEU A 201 -12.94 6.81 -10.90
CA LEU A 201 -11.69 7.47 -10.55
C LEU A 201 -11.85 8.31 -9.29
N ALA A 202 -10.79 8.37 -8.48
CA ALA A 202 -10.71 9.26 -7.33
C ALA A 202 -9.33 9.95 -7.28
N PHE A 203 -9.34 11.24 -6.95
CA PHE A 203 -8.14 12.03 -6.72
C PHE A 203 -8.12 12.46 -5.25
N VAL A 204 -7.22 11.84 -4.48
CA VAL A 204 -7.07 12.05 -3.03
C VAL A 204 -5.77 12.80 -2.80
N ILE A 205 -5.87 14.02 -2.29
CA ILE A 205 -4.72 14.90 -2.06
C ILE A 205 -4.09 14.63 -0.69
N THR A 206 -2.82 14.99 -0.51
CA THR A 206 -2.13 14.83 0.78
C THR A 206 -2.72 15.74 1.87
N GLY A 207 -3.20 16.93 1.50
CA GLY A 207 -3.83 17.89 2.39
C GLY A 207 -3.71 19.32 1.85
N ASP A 208 -2.56 19.95 2.09
CA ASP A 208 -2.19 21.31 1.69
C ASP A 208 -1.49 21.40 0.31
N ILE A 209 -1.36 20.26 -0.39
CA ILE A 209 -0.82 20.17 -1.75
C ILE A 209 -1.85 19.46 -2.63
N ASP A 210 -2.27 20.11 -3.73
CA ASP A 210 -3.19 19.56 -4.73
C ASP A 210 -2.48 18.55 -5.67
N ALA A 211 -1.89 17.51 -5.09
CA ALA A 211 -1.25 16.39 -5.75
C ALA A 211 -1.44 15.09 -4.94
N MET A 212 -1.42 13.94 -5.63
CA MET A 212 -1.73 12.63 -5.07
C MET A 212 -0.47 11.77 -5.00
N TRP A 213 0.07 11.57 -3.81
CA TRP A 213 1.09 10.55 -3.52
C TRP A 213 0.42 9.18 -3.46
N LEU A 214 1.04 8.16 -4.07
CA LEU A 214 0.51 6.79 -4.03
C LEU A 214 0.50 6.23 -2.59
N ARG A 215 1.57 6.49 -1.81
CA ARG A 215 1.67 6.13 -0.39
C ARG A 215 0.59 6.80 0.46
N ASP A 216 0.50 8.13 0.38
CA ASP A 216 -0.33 8.92 1.27
C ASP A 216 -1.82 8.65 1.03
N SER A 217 -2.26 8.70 -0.23
CA SER A 217 -3.65 8.40 -0.60
C SER A 217 -4.08 6.98 -0.20
N ALA A 218 -3.19 5.99 -0.36
CA ALA A 218 -3.42 4.64 0.14
C ALA A 218 -3.59 4.63 1.67
N SER A 219 -2.65 5.23 2.41
CA SER A 219 -2.64 5.23 3.88
C SER A 219 -3.84 5.97 4.49
N GLN A 220 -4.20 7.11 3.87
CA GLN A 220 -5.37 7.92 4.18
C GLN A 220 -6.66 7.09 4.06
N ILE A 221 -6.86 6.39 2.93
CA ILE A 221 -8.06 5.59 2.71
C ILE A 221 -8.05 4.28 3.52
N TYR A 222 -6.89 3.63 3.69
CA TYR A 222 -6.74 2.38 4.44
C TYR A 222 -7.25 2.49 5.90
N SER A 223 -7.19 3.68 6.49
CA SER A 223 -7.74 3.97 7.82
C SER A 223 -9.26 3.67 7.92
N TYR A 224 -10.00 3.73 6.81
CA TYR A 224 -11.43 3.41 6.74
C TYR A 224 -11.74 1.95 6.39
N LEU A 225 -10.74 1.07 6.29
CA LEU A 225 -10.93 -0.36 6.03
C LEU A 225 -11.92 -1.06 6.99
N PRO A 226 -12.08 -0.67 8.27
CA PRO A 226 -13.13 -1.20 9.14
C PRO A 226 -14.56 -0.84 8.73
N LEU A 227 -14.75 0.18 7.88
CA LEU A 227 -16.04 0.65 7.34
C LEU A 227 -16.27 0.24 5.88
N LEU A 228 -15.30 -0.44 5.24
CA LEU A 228 -15.42 -0.90 3.85
C LEU A 228 -16.32 -2.14 3.78
N GLU A 229 -17.42 -1.99 3.06
CA GLU A 229 -18.38 -3.05 2.72
C GLU A 229 -18.51 -3.17 1.19
N ALA A 230 -18.87 -4.34 0.67
CA ALA A 230 -19.13 -4.51 -0.76
C ALA A 230 -20.36 -3.69 -1.19
N SER A 231 -20.20 -2.80 -2.18
CA SER A 231 -21.31 -2.01 -2.71
C SER A 231 -21.07 -1.57 -4.16
N THR A 232 -22.15 -1.51 -4.94
CA THR A 232 -22.21 -0.95 -6.29
C THR A 232 -22.74 0.48 -6.32
N ASP A 233 -23.09 1.06 -5.16
CA ASP A 233 -23.50 2.45 -5.03
C ASP A 233 -22.30 3.37 -5.34
N PRO A 234 -22.41 4.33 -6.28
CA PRO A 234 -21.32 5.23 -6.66
C PRO A 234 -20.91 6.21 -5.56
N ASP A 235 -21.73 6.42 -4.52
CA ASP A 235 -21.38 7.22 -3.34
C ASP A 235 -20.93 6.36 -2.15
N SER A 236 -20.75 5.05 -2.35
CA SER A 236 -20.18 4.16 -1.33
C SER A 236 -18.66 4.32 -1.17
N LEU A 237 -18.17 3.94 0.01
CA LEU A 237 -16.73 3.81 0.26
C LEU A 237 -16.06 2.79 -0.69
N ALA A 238 -16.80 1.79 -1.19
CA ALA A 238 -16.30 0.85 -2.19
C ALA A 238 -16.04 1.49 -3.55
N SER A 239 -16.91 2.43 -3.98
CA SER A 239 -16.70 3.23 -5.19
C SER A 239 -15.44 4.11 -5.08
N LEU A 240 -15.27 4.81 -3.94
CA LEU A 240 -14.05 5.57 -3.66
C LEU A 240 -12.80 4.68 -3.69
N TRP A 241 -12.89 3.45 -3.17
CA TRP A 241 -11.76 2.52 -3.17
C TRP A 241 -11.39 2.00 -4.56
N ARG A 242 -12.37 1.62 -5.38
CA ARG A 242 -12.17 1.24 -6.79
C ARG A 242 -11.61 2.42 -7.59
N GLY A 243 -12.15 3.61 -7.39
CA GLY A 243 -11.68 4.85 -8.00
C GLY A 243 -10.22 5.17 -7.67
N MET A 244 -9.81 4.98 -6.42
CA MET A 244 -8.41 5.13 -6.01
C MET A 244 -7.51 4.09 -6.66
N ILE A 245 -7.91 2.81 -6.69
CA ILE A 245 -7.11 1.73 -7.31
C ILE A 245 -6.95 1.97 -8.82
N ASN A 246 -8.01 2.41 -9.53
CA ASN A 246 -7.94 2.77 -10.95
C ASN A 246 -7.02 3.97 -11.20
N SER A 247 -7.12 5.03 -10.38
CA SER A 247 -6.20 6.18 -10.45
C SER A 247 -4.74 5.75 -10.25
N HIS A 248 -4.45 4.96 -9.21
CA HIS A 248 -3.12 4.39 -8.97
C HIS A 248 -2.63 3.55 -10.17
N ALA A 249 -3.50 2.72 -10.73
CA ALA A 249 -3.16 1.89 -11.89
C ALA A 249 -2.77 2.74 -13.11
N ARG A 250 -3.53 3.80 -13.41
CA ARG A 250 -3.21 4.77 -14.46
C ARG A 250 -1.87 5.46 -14.21
N TYR A 251 -1.65 5.94 -13.00
CA TYR A 251 -0.43 6.64 -12.60
C TYR A 251 0.83 5.76 -12.71
N ILE A 252 0.77 4.50 -12.25
CA ILE A 252 1.86 3.54 -12.37
C ILE A 252 2.15 3.19 -13.85
N ILE A 253 1.14 3.14 -14.71
CA ILE A 253 1.33 2.93 -16.15
C ILE A 253 1.95 4.16 -16.83
N ILE A 254 1.57 5.38 -16.41
CA ILE A 254 2.12 6.64 -16.92
C ILE A 254 3.61 6.79 -16.56
N SER A 255 3.97 6.54 -15.31
CA SER A 255 5.37 6.58 -14.88
C SER A 255 5.59 5.76 -13.59
N PRO A 256 6.03 4.49 -13.69
CA PRO A 256 6.12 3.59 -12.54
C PRO A 256 7.25 3.96 -11.56
N TYR A 257 8.11 4.92 -11.91
CA TYR A 257 9.21 5.39 -11.06
C TYR A 257 8.88 6.66 -10.24
N CYS A 258 7.69 7.23 -10.40
CA CYS A 258 7.29 8.46 -9.69
C CYS A 258 6.31 8.14 -8.55
N HIS A 259 6.43 8.86 -7.43
CA HIS A 259 5.57 8.66 -6.26
C HIS A 259 4.30 9.55 -6.26
N SER A 260 4.32 10.71 -6.93
CA SER A 260 3.23 11.71 -6.85
C SER A 260 2.75 12.21 -8.21
N PHE A 261 1.43 12.41 -8.29
CA PHE A 261 0.74 12.64 -9.55
C PHE A 261 -0.21 13.84 -9.52
N GLN A 262 -0.40 14.42 -10.69
CA GLN A 262 -1.30 15.55 -10.93
C GLN A 262 -2.76 15.08 -10.97
N PRO A 263 -3.74 16.01 -10.84
CA PRO A 263 -5.15 15.67 -11.01
C PRO A 263 -5.41 15.00 -12.36
N PRO A 264 -6.33 14.01 -12.44
CA PRO A 264 -6.73 13.43 -13.72
C PRO A 264 -7.40 14.51 -14.58
N THR A 265 -7.21 14.43 -15.90
CA THR A 265 -7.73 15.40 -16.88
C THR A 265 -9.24 15.62 -16.75
N GLU A 266 -9.97 14.54 -16.49
CA GLU A 266 -11.42 14.45 -16.29
C GLU A 266 -11.92 15.28 -15.08
N SER A 267 -11.03 15.66 -14.16
CA SER A 267 -11.38 16.46 -12.98
C SER A 267 -11.56 17.95 -13.26
N GLY A 268 -10.92 18.47 -14.32
CA GLY A 268 -10.80 19.91 -14.55
C GLY A 268 -10.02 20.68 -13.48
N VAL A 269 -9.46 20.01 -12.46
CA VAL A 269 -8.57 20.61 -11.47
C VAL A 269 -7.22 20.89 -12.15
N LYS A 270 -6.68 22.09 -11.94
CA LYS A 270 -5.43 22.50 -12.57
C LYS A 270 -4.24 21.76 -11.94
N PRO A 271 -3.25 21.30 -12.72
CA PRO A 271 -2.00 20.78 -12.20
C PRO A 271 -1.31 21.77 -11.25
N THR A 272 -0.80 21.24 -10.14
CA THR A 272 -0.10 22.03 -9.12
C THR A 272 1.35 22.23 -9.54
N HIS A 273 1.85 23.45 -9.44
CA HIS A 273 3.24 23.74 -9.76
C HIS A 273 4.18 23.31 -8.61
N ASN A 274 4.99 22.28 -8.86
CA ASN A 274 6.07 21.89 -7.97
C ASN A 274 7.29 22.81 -8.20
N GLY A 275 7.66 23.61 -7.21
CA GLY A 275 8.82 24.51 -7.28
C GLY A 275 10.18 23.81 -7.39
N ALA A 276 10.27 22.52 -7.03
CA ALA A 276 11.48 21.71 -7.21
C ALA A 276 11.63 21.16 -8.65
N TYR A 277 10.54 21.14 -9.45
CA TYR A 277 10.53 20.51 -10.78
C TYR A 277 11.66 20.97 -11.70
N SER A 278 11.89 22.28 -11.79
CA SER A 278 12.89 22.86 -12.70
C SER A 278 14.34 22.55 -12.30
N LEU A 279 14.55 22.08 -11.07
CA LEU A 279 15.84 21.72 -10.50
C LEU A 279 16.06 20.21 -10.44
N ASN A 280 14.99 19.41 -10.59
CA ASN A 280 15.00 17.95 -10.55
C ASN A 280 15.12 17.38 -11.97
N HIS A 281 16.06 16.45 -12.15
CA HIS A 281 16.37 15.83 -13.43
C HIS A 281 16.37 14.30 -13.31
N PRO A 282 15.20 13.67 -13.14
CA PRO A 282 15.07 12.23 -13.30
C PRO A 282 15.29 11.80 -14.76
N VAL A 283 15.89 10.63 -14.93
CA VAL A 283 16.00 9.93 -16.21
C VAL A 283 15.43 8.52 -16.02
N PRO A 284 14.41 8.08 -16.79
CA PRO A 284 13.69 8.85 -17.81
C PRO A 284 12.96 10.08 -17.25
N ALA A 285 12.86 11.12 -18.07
CA ALA A 285 12.12 12.34 -17.74
C ALA A 285 10.61 12.07 -17.73
N TYR A 286 9.88 12.81 -16.89
CA TYR A 286 8.43 12.70 -16.75
C TYR A 286 7.68 13.90 -17.37
N ASN A 287 6.38 13.74 -17.60
CA ASN A 287 5.51 14.85 -18.00
C ASN A 287 4.96 15.58 -16.75
N PRO A 288 5.33 16.84 -16.47
CA PRO A 288 4.90 17.58 -15.28
C PRO A 288 3.40 17.92 -15.26
N GLN A 289 2.68 17.73 -16.37
CA GLN A 289 1.22 17.86 -16.42
C GLN A 289 0.50 16.60 -15.91
N LEU A 290 1.21 15.48 -15.72
CA LEU A 290 0.66 14.20 -15.25
C LEU A 290 1.30 13.76 -13.91
N VAL A 291 2.57 14.11 -13.70
CA VAL A 291 3.37 13.77 -12.50
C VAL A 291 3.70 15.07 -11.75
N PHE A 292 3.60 15.05 -10.42
CA PHE A 292 3.92 16.22 -9.58
C PHE A 292 5.40 16.24 -9.18
N ASP A 293 5.89 15.15 -8.60
CA ASP A 293 7.32 14.87 -8.40
C ASP A 293 7.64 13.40 -8.73
N CYS A 294 8.88 13.16 -9.07
CA CYS A 294 9.35 11.84 -9.48
C CYS A 294 10.62 11.47 -8.73
N LYS A 295 10.45 11.07 -7.47
CA LYS A 295 11.46 10.34 -6.70
C LYS A 295 11.06 8.86 -6.65
N TRP A 296 12.01 7.97 -6.88
CA TRP A 296 11.77 6.53 -6.89
C TRP A 296 11.71 5.95 -5.48
N GLU A 297 10.50 5.55 -5.10
CA GLU A 297 10.10 5.06 -3.78
C GLU A 297 9.34 3.74 -3.90
N LEU A 298 9.96 2.63 -3.49
CA LEU A 298 9.40 1.29 -3.62
C LEU A 298 8.08 1.10 -2.85
N ASP A 299 7.90 1.83 -1.74
CA ASP A 299 6.66 1.84 -0.95
C ASP A 299 5.46 2.40 -1.72
N SER A 300 5.67 3.27 -2.73
CA SER A 300 4.58 3.76 -3.59
C SER A 300 3.93 2.62 -4.38
N LEU A 301 4.74 1.72 -4.96
CA LEU A 301 4.22 0.52 -5.64
C LEU A 301 3.62 -0.48 -4.65
N ALA A 302 4.23 -0.64 -3.47
CA ALA A 302 3.71 -1.52 -2.43
C ALA A 302 2.34 -1.02 -1.89
N SER A 303 2.13 0.28 -1.85
CA SER A 303 0.89 0.92 -1.39
C SER A 303 -0.29 0.64 -2.33
N PHE A 304 -0.07 0.67 -3.65
CA PHE A 304 -1.06 0.24 -4.65
C PHE A 304 -1.49 -1.23 -4.46
N LEU A 305 -0.53 -2.13 -4.21
CA LEU A 305 -0.82 -3.53 -3.94
C LEU A 305 -1.54 -3.73 -2.58
N GLN A 306 -1.20 -2.91 -1.57
CA GLN A 306 -1.87 -2.89 -0.26
C GLN A 306 -3.36 -2.53 -0.35
N ILE A 307 -3.71 -1.45 -1.06
CA ILE A 307 -5.13 -1.07 -1.21
C ILE A 307 -5.91 -2.06 -2.07
N SER A 308 -5.25 -2.67 -3.07
CA SER A 308 -5.84 -3.70 -3.93
C SER A 308 -6.20 -4.96 -3.13
N THR A 309 -5.26 -5.45 -2.33
CA THR A 309 -5.44 -6.63 -1.48
C THR A 309 -6.49 -6.41 -0.40
N ALA A 310 -6.44 -5.26 0.29
CA ALA A 310 -7.43 -4.90 1.29
C ALA A 310 -8.85 -4.71 0.72
N TYR A 311 -8.98 -4.17 -0.49
CA TYR A 311 -10.26 -4.09 -1.19
C TYR A 311 -10.83 -5.48 -1.46
N PHE A 312 -10.05 -6.33 -2.15
CA PHE A 312 -10.46 -7.70 -2.46
C PHE A 312 -10.83 -8.49 -1.20
N ASP A 313 -10.07 -8.31 -0.12
CA ASP A 313 -10.33 -9.05 1.11
C ASP A 313 -11.61 -8.65 1.84
N LYS A 314 -12.07 -7.41 1.67
CA LYS A 314 -13.35 -6.93 2.20
C LYS A 314 -14.53 -7.19 1.28
N THR A 315 -14.37 -6.98 -0.02
CA THR A 315 -15.50 -6.97 -0.96
C THR A 315 -15.67 -8.26 -1.75
N LYS A 316 -14.58 -9.03 -1.92
CA LYS A 316 -14.47 -10.21 -2.81
C LYS A 316 -14.86 -9.93 -4.26
N ASP A 317 -14.83 -8.66 -4.67
CA ASP A 317 -15.06 -8.21 -6.04
C ASP A 317 -13.85 -8.56 -6.93
N LEU A 318 -13.82 -9.80 -7.42
CA LEU A 318 -12.81 -10.26 -8.36
C LEU A 318 -12.97 -9.64 -9.76
N GLN A 319 -14.20 -9.28 -10.14
CA GLN A 319 -14.50 -8.80 -11.49
C GLN A 319 -13.88 -7.43 -11.76
N PHE A 320 -13.80 -6.57 -10.75
CA PHE A 320 -13.09 -5.31 -10.81
C PHE A 320 -11.64 -5.46 -11.34
N PHE A 321 -10.87 -6.42 -10.82
CA PHE A 321 -9.44 -6.58 -11.12
C PHE A 321 -9.11 -7.04 -12.54
N GLN A 322 -10.10 -7.52 -13.30
CA GLN A 322 -9.96 -7.90 -14.72
C GLN A 322 -10.62 -6.91 -15.69
N LYS A 323 -11.29 -5.86 -15.19
CA LYS A 323 -12.15 -4.99 -16.00
C LYS A 323 -11.39 -3.87 -16.71
N TYR A 324 -10.39 -3.30 -16.04
CA TYR A 324 -9.55 -2.22 -16.54
C TYR A 324 -8.05 -2.54 -16.33
N ASN A 325 -7.24 -1.51 -16.14
CA ASN A 325 -5.79 -1.55 -16.28
C ASN A 325 -5.02 -2.15 -15.08
N TRP A 326 -5.69 -2.84 -14.14
CA TRP A 326 -5.02 -3.32 -12.91
C TRP A 326 -3.92 -4.35 -13.20
N ILE A 327 -4.17 -5.31 -14.10
CA ILE A 327 -3.15 -6.31 -14.49
C ILE A 327 -1.92 -5.61 -15.09
N GLN A 328 -2.14 -4.62 -15.97
CA GLN A 328 -1.09 -3.87 -16.66
C GLN A 328 -0.31 -2.98 -15.68
N ALA A 329 -0.97 -2.41 -14.67
CA ALA A 329 -0.31 -1.65 -13.60
C ALA A 329 0.53 -2.54 -12.68
N VAL A 330 0.03 -3.72 -12.28
CA VAL A 330 0.84 -4.71 -11.55
C VAL A 330 2.04 -5.14 -12.39
N LYS A 331 1.86 -5.35 -13.70
CA LYS A 331 2.96 -5.66 -14.61
C LYS A 331 4.00 -4.54 -14.65
N ALA A 332 3.58 -3.29 -14.83
CA ALA A 332 4.47 -2.12 -14.86
C ALA A 332 5.23 -1.92 -13.54
N ALA A 333 4.55 -2.12 -12.40
CA ALA A 333 5.17 -2.10 -11.07
C ALA A 333 6.23 -3.21 -10.91
N VAL A 334 5.93 -4.44 -11.33
CA VAL A 334 6.85 -5.58 -11.31
C VAL A 334 8.05 -5.36 -12.25
N ASP A 335 7.83 -4.86 -13.46
CA ASP A 335 8.90 -4.58 -14.43
C ASP A 335 9.86 -3.50 -13.88
N ALA A 336 9.32 -2.39 -13.37
CA ALA A 336 10.10 -1.27 -12.84
C ALA A 336 10.90 -1.65 -11.58
N ALA A 337 10.25 -2.30 -10.61
CA ALA A 337 10.92 -2.82 -9.43
C ALA A 337 11.98 -3.87 -9.82
N GLY A 338 11.70 -4.71 -10.81
CA GLY A 338 12.61 -5.73 -11.32
C GLY A 338 13.89 -5.13 -11.92
N ALA A 339 13.74 -4.07 -12.72
CA ALA A 339 14.87 -3.35 -13.31
C ALA A 339 15.76 -2.67 -12.25
N MET A 340 15.19 -2.27 -11.10
CA MET A 340 15.91 -1.69 -9.97
C MET A 340 16.52 -2.72 -9.00
N ARG A 341 16.54 -4.01 -9.33
CA ARG A 341 17.30 -5.04 -8.57
C ARG A 341 18.79 -5.10 -8.92
N LEU A 342 19.21 -4.49 -10.04
CA LEU A 342 20.59 -4.52 -10.49
C LEU A 342 21.51 -3.76 -9.52
N GLY A 343 22.63 -4.39 -9.16
CA GLY A 343 23.69 -3.74 -8.40
C GLY A 343 24.33 -2.59 -9.20
N THR A 344 25.11 -1.75 -8.53
CA THR A 344 25.79 -0.62 -9.17
C THR A 344 26.93 -1.05 -10.09
N TYR A 345 27.54 -2.22 -9.82
CA TYR A 345 28.66 -2.74 -10.59
C TYR A 345 28.38 -4.16 -11.11
N ALA A 346 28.79 -4.39 -12.36
CA ALA A 346 28.83 -5.68 -13.00
C ALA A 346 29.93 -6.57 -12.39
N PRO A 347 29.94 -7.90 -12.63
CA PRO A 347 31.00 -8.79 -12.15
C PRO A 347 32.43 -8.41 -12.63
N ASP A 348 32.56 -7.63 -13.71
CA ASP A 348 33.84 -7.12 -14.20
C ASP A 348 34.20 -5.71 -13.68
N GLY A 349 33.40 -5.16 -12.77
CA GLY A 349 33.61 -3.85 -12.14
C GLY A 349 33.09 -2.65 -12.91
N LYS A 350 32.51 -2.81 -14.11
CA LYS A 350 31.86 -1.70 -14.84
C LYS A 350 30.60 -1.23 -14.12
N VAL A 351 30.29 0.06 -14.21
CA VAL A 351 29.02 0.62 -13.72
C VAL A 351 27.87 0.07 -14.57
N GLU A 352 26.89 -0.55 -13.92
CA GLU A 352 25.68 -1.04 -14.57
C GLU A 352 24.75 0.12 -14.92
N LYS A 353 24.07 0.02 -16.06
CA LYS A 353 23.07 1.02 -16.45
C LYS A 353 21.83 0.87 -15.57
N SER A 354 21.62 1.81 -14.65
CA SER A 354 20.37 1.93 -13.91
C SER A 354 19.19 2.20 -14.84
N ALA A 355 18.03 1.61 -14.55
CA ALA A 355 16.80 1.89 -15.30
C ALA A 355 16.20 3.27 -14.95
N TRP A 356 16.57 3.81 -13.79
CA TRP A 356 16.21 5.14 -13.34
C TRP A 356 17.37 5.81 -12.58
N THR A 357 17.54 7.12 -12.75
CA THR A 357 18.50 7.98 -12.03
C THR A 357 17.88 9.34 -11.73
N PHE A 358 18.40 10.07 -10.74
CA PHE A 358 17.88 11.40 -10.39
C PHE A 358 18.98 12.32 -9.83
N THR A 359 19.09 13.53 -10.38
CA THR A 359 19.87 14.62 -9.76
C THR A 359 18.98 15.83 -9.54
N GLY A 360 19.06 16.43 -8.35
CA GLY A 360 18.42 17.71 -8.01
C GLY A 360 19.46 18.80 -7.73
N TYR A 361 19.26 20.02 -8.22
CA TYR A 361 20.04 21.20 -7.77
C TYR A 361 19.47 21.72 -6.45
N THR A 362 20.18 21.47 -5.35
CA THR A 362 19.68 21.70 -3.99
C THR A 362 20.83 21.94 -3.01
N ASN A 363 20.55 22.61 -1.89
CA ASN A 363 21.46 22.73 -0.75
C ASN A 363 21.16 21.70 0.37
N ARG A 364 20.18 20.80 0.15
CA ARG A 364 19.81 19.72 1.07
C ARG A 364 20.31 18.38 0.53
N GLY A 365 21.23 17.74 1.24
CA GLY A 365 21.85 16.49 0.80
C GLY A 365 20.90 15.30 0.65
N SER A 366 19.68 15.35 1.20
CA SER A 366 18.65 14.32 1.02
C SER A 366 17.71 14.56 -0.16
N GLU A 367 17.77 15.70 -0.84
CA GLU A 367 16.90 16.05 -1.98
C GLU A 367 17.56 15.76 -3.33
N THR A 368 18.63 14.97 -3.35
CA THR A 368 19.42 14.61 -4.54
C THR A 368 20.21 13.32 -4.28
N LEU A 369 20.71 12.67 -5.33
CA LEU A 369 21.47 11.42 -5.23
C LEU A 369 22.95 11.63 -5.57
N THR A 370 23.81 10.90 -4.87
CA THR A 370 25.25 10.80 -5.17
C THR A 370 25.52 10.06 -6.49
N ASN A 371 26.78 10.06 -6.94
CA ASN A 371 27.26 9.33 -8.13
C ASN A 371 26.42 9.62 -9.39
N ASP A 372 26.35 10.91 -9.78
CA ASP A 372 25.65 11.39 -10.97
C ASP A 372 24.21 10.88 -11.10
N GLY A 373 23.53 10.78 -9.96
CA GLY A 373 22.12 10.36 -9.88
C GLY A 373 21.89 8.87 -9.67
N LEU A 374 22.93 8.05 -9.50
CA LEU A 374 22.84 6.61 -9.22
C LEU A 374 22.62 6.27 -7.74
N GLY A 375 22.93 7.20 -6.84
CA GLY A 375 23.00 6.97 -5.39
C GLY A 375 24.24 6.17 -4.97
N ASN A 376 24.35 5.86 -3.67
CA ASN A 376 25.51 5.14 -3.14
C ASN A 376 25.57 3.69 -3.66
N PRO A 377 26.77 3.11 -3.87
CA PRO A 377 26.92 1.80 -4.48
C PRO A 377 26.17 0.70 -3.73
N THR A 378 25.56 -0.22 -4.49
CA THR A 378 24.78 -1.33 -3.96
C THR A 378 25.17 -2.63 -4.66
N LYS A 379 25.26 -3.73 -3.92
CA LYS A 379 25.43 -5.08 -4.45
C LYS A 379 24.05 -5.70 -4.69
N GLY A 380 23.82 -6.23 -5.89
CA GLY A 380 22.58 -6.95 -6.20
C GLY A 380 22.43 -8.17 -5.29
N ASN A 381 21.40 -8.19 -4.46
CA ASN A 381 21.29 -9.16 -3.36
C ASN A 381 19.99 -10.01 -3.40
N GLY A 382 18.99 -9.58 -4.20
CA GLY A 382 17.65 -10.15 -4.25
C GLY A 382 16.55 -9.11 -3.97
N MET A 383 16.83 -8.15 -3.10
CA MET A 383 16.02 -6.95 -2.84
C MET A 383 16.03 -5.98 -4.04
N VAL A 384 15.14 -5.00 -3.98
CA VAL A 384 15.04 -3.88 -4.92
C VAL A 384 15.72 -2.65 -4.31
N ARG A 385 16.50 -1.93 -5.12
CA ARG A 385 17.02 -0.61 -4.76
C ARG A 385 15.86 0.39 -4.81
N THR A 386 15.63 1.11 -3.73
CA THR A 386 14.84 2.34 -3.70
C THR A 386 15.78 3.52 -3.54
N ALA A 387 15.53 4.61 -4.26
CA ALA A 387 16.43 5.76 -4.23
C ALA A 387 16.08 6.70 -3.08
N PHE A 388 14.79 6.87 -2.83
CA PHE A 388 14.23 7.67 -1.76
C PHE A 388 13.40 6.80 -0.80
N ARG A 389 13.19 7.34 0.40
CA ARG A 389 12.45 6.76 1.52
C ARG A 389 10.98 7.20 1.48
N PRO A 390 10.10 6.58 2.28
CA PRO A 390 8.78 7.13 2.60
C PRO A 390 8.74 8.54 3.23
N SER A 391 9.90 9.16 3.49
CA SER A 391 10.02 10.56 3.95
C SER A 391 10.40 11.54 2.84
N ASP A 392 10.41 11.06 1.59
CA ASP A 392 10.90 11.75 0.38
C ASP A 392 12.40 12.15 0.45
N ASP A 393 13.14 11.67 1.45
CA ASP A 393 14.59 11.80 1.59
C ASP A 393 15.34 10.67 0.86
N ALA A 394 16.48 10.97 0.25
CA ALA A 394 17.39 9.99 -0.33
C ALA A 394 17.85 8.94 0.69
N CYS A 395 17.89 7.68 0.27
CA CYS A 395 18.46 6.58 1.03
C CYS A 395 19.98 6.72 1.15
N ILE A 396 20.56 6.36 2.29
CA ILE A 396 22.02 6.26 2.44
C ILE A 396 22.49 4.95 1.80
N TYR A 397 21.79 3.85 2.05
CA TYR A 397 21.97 2.61 1.28
C TYR A 397 20.63 2.19 0.66
N GLN A 398 20.64 1.86 -0.63
CA GLN A 398 19.42 1.80 -1.44
C GLN A 398 18.56 0.56 -1.18
N LEU A 399 19.05 -0.47 -0.48
CA LEU A 399 18.24 -1.61 -0.08
C LEU A 399 17.52 -1.30 1.24
N LEU A 400 16.53 -0.40 1.15
CA LEU A 400 15.65 -0.03 2.27
C LEU A 400 14.83 -1.26 2.69
N VAL A 401 15.12 -1.78 3.88
CA VAL A 401 14.58 -3.05 4.37
C VAL A 401 13.06 -2.98 4.58
N PRO A 402 12.48 -1.93 5.23
CA PRO A 402 11.03 -1.85 5.42
C PRO A 402 10.22 -1.80 4.12
N ALA A 403 10.67 -1.02 3.12
CA ALA A 403 9.97 -0.94 1.83
C ALA A 403 10.04 -2.27 1.06
N ASN A 404 11.18 -2.96 1.13
CA ASN A 404 11.33 -4.31 0.55
C ASN A 404 10.44 -5.35 1.25
N MET A 405 10.32 -5.30 2.58
CA MET A 405 9.38 -6.15 3.34
C MET A 405 7.92 -5.89 2.92
N MET A 406 7.53 -4.62 2.83
CA MET A 406 6.19 -4.20 2.42
C MET A 406 5.87 -4.67 0.99
N PHE A 407 6.79 -4.46 0.04
CA PHE A 407 6.61 -4.87 -1.35
C PHE A 407 6.55 -6.39 -1.50
N ALA A 408 7.44 -7.15 -0.83
CA ALA A 408 7.41 -8.61 -0.87
C ALA A 408 6.08 -9.18 -0.31
N LYS A 409 5.60 -8.64 0.82
CA LYS A 409 4.30 -9.01 1.39
C LYS A 409 3.17 -8.79 0.40
N TYR A 410 3.05 -7.58 -0.15
CA TYR A 410 1.90 -7.26 -1.00
C TYR A 410 2.01 -7.83 -2.42
N LEU A 411 3.20 -8.19 -2.91
CA LEU A 411 3.37 -9.07 -4.07
C LEU A 411 2.77 -10.46 -3.80
N GLU A 412 3.04 -11.07 -2.65
CA GLU A 412 2.47 -12.38 -2.28
C GLU A 412 0.95 -12.32 -2.18
N GLU A 413 0.40 -11.36 -1.41
CA GLU A 413 -1.04 -11.19 -1.22
C GLU A 413 -1.74 -10.85 -2.56
N ALA A 414 -1.21 -9.93 -3.37
CA ALA A 414 -1.80 -9.60 -4.67
C ALA A 414 -1.68 -10.75 -5.70
N SER A 415 -0.68 -11.63 -5.56
CA SER A 415 -0.59 -12.84 -6.39
C SER A 415 -1.74 -13.82 -6.15
N LEU A 416 -2.44 -13.73 -5.01
CA LEU A 416 -3.65 -14.54 -4.75
C LEU A 416 -4.84 -14.03 -5.55
N ILE A 417 -4.95 -12.72 -5.78
CA ILE A 417 -5.92 -12.12 -6.70
C ILE A 417 -5.58 -12.51 -8.13
N MET A 418 -4.34 -12.24 -8.55
CA MET A 418 -3.84 -12.51 -9.90
C MET A 418 -4.03 -13.98 -10.32
N ALA A 419 -3.82 -14.92 -9.40
CA ALA A 419 -3.99 -16.36 -9.65
C ALA A 419 -5.43 -16.80 -9.96
N GLN A 420 -6.43 -16.00 -9.55
CA GLN A 420 -7.85 -16.27 -9.80
C GLN A 420 -8.33 -15.70 -11.14
N LEU A 421 -7.53 -14.83 -11.79
CA LEU A 421 -7.87 -14.24 -13.09
C LEU A 421 -7.59 -15.23 -14.22
N SER A 422 -8.46 -15.24 -15.23
CA SER A 422 -8.50 -16.30 -16.25
C SER A 422 -7.42 -16.18 -17.32
N SER A 423 -6.86 -14.99 -17.53
CA SER A 423 -5.95 -14.68 -18.65
C SER A 423 -4.59 -15.39 -18.54
N ALA A 424 -3.97 -15.67 -19.68
CA ALA A 424 -2.63 -16.26 -19.72
C ALA A 424 -1.56 -15.30 -19.15
N GLU A 425 -1.75 -13.98 -19.35
CA GLU A 425 -0.91 -12.94 -18.77
C GLU A 425 -0.93 -13.00 -17.23
N ALA A 426 -2.12 -13.07 -16.62
CA ALA A 426 -2.25 -13.15 -15.17
C ALA A 426 -1.60 -14.41 -14.58
N LYS A 427 -1.71 -15.56 -15.24
CA LYS A 427 -1.05 -16.81 -14.81
C LYS A 427 0.47 -16.70 -14.82
N ASN A 428 1.05 -16.07 -15.85
CA ASN A 428 2.48 -15.81 -15.90
C ASN A 428 2.90 -14.82 -14.81
N LEU A 429 2.21 -13.68 -14.72
CA LEU A 429 2.52 -12.61 -13.77
C LEU A 429 2.40 -13.08 -12.30
N THR A 430 1.43 -13.96 -11.99
CA THR A 430 1.32 -14.64 -10.69
C THR A 430 2.62 -15.34 -10.28
N THR A 431 3.26 -16.05 -11.22
CA THR A 431 4.51 -16.77 -10.96
C THR A 431 5.65 -15.77 -10.71
N VAL A 432 5.77 -14.76 -11.59
CA VAL A 432 6.77 -13.69 -11.46
C VAL A 432 6.65 -12.96 -10.11
N MET A 433 5.45 -12.60 -9.68
CA MET A 433 5.21 -11.92 -8.39
C MET A 433 5.72 -12.74 -7.20
N ARG A 434 5.44 -14.05 -7.19
CA ARG A 434 5.84 -14.97 -6.11
C ARG A 434 7.35 -15.21 -6.08
N ASP A 435 7.96 -15.46 -7.23
CA ASP A 435 9.42 -15.65 -7.35
C ASP A 435 10.18 -14.36 -6.98
N PHE A 436 9.61 -13.19 -7.29
CA PHE A 436 10.17 -11.90 -6.91
C PHE A 436 10.10 -11.72 -5.38
N ALA A 437 8.93 -11.86 -4.76
CA ALA A 437 8.77 -11.76 -3.31
C ALA A 437 9.68 -12.72 -2.55
N PHE A 438 9.76 -13.98 -2.98
CA PHE A 438 10.68 -14.98 -2.43
C PHE A 438 12.16 -14.56 -2.56
N GLY A 439 12.55 -13.99 -3.70
CA GLY A 439 13.89 -13.45 -3.92
C GLY A 439 14.21 -12.24 -3.02
N ILE A 440 13.24 -11.37 -2.74
CA ILE A 440 13.39 -10.25 -1.80
C ILE A 440 13.57 -10.80 -0.38
N ARG A 441 12.70 -11.71 0.08
CA ARG A 441 12.79 -12.35 1.41
C ARG A 441 14.14 -13.01 1.63
N LYS A 442 14.65 -13.76 0.64
CA LYS A 442 15.99 -14.35 0.68
C LYS A 442 17.13 -13.32 0.77
N GLY A 443 16.99 -12.15 0.16
CA GLY A 443 17.94 -11.05 0.31
C GLY A 443 17.93 -10.46 1.72
N ILE A 444 16.72 -10.27 2.28
CA ILE A 444 16.51 -9.79 3.65
C ILE A 444 17.09 -10.77 4.68
N ASP A 445 16.72 -12.06 4.60
CA ASP A 445 17.16 -13.09 5.55
C ASP A 445 18.67 -13.29 5.55
N ARG A 446 19.34 -13.05 4.42
CA ARG A 446 20.80 -13.21 4.29
C ARG A 446 21.58 -11.97 4.76
N ASP A 447 21.15 -10.77 4.38
CA ASP A 447 21.98 -9.56 4.51
C ASP A 447 21.38 -8.45 5.40
N ALA A 448 20.08 -8.49 5.70
CA ALA A 448 19.40 -7.43 6.47
C ALA A 448 19.27 -7.72 7.96
N ILE A 449 19.54 -8.96 8.41
CA ILE A 449 19.59 -9.32 9.82
C ILE A 449 21.00 -9.07 10.34
N VAL A 450 21.13 -8.08 11.23
CA VAL A 450 22.42 -7.58 11.75
C VAL A 450 22.48 -7.71 13.26
N HIS A 451 23.65 -8.04 13.80
CA HIS A 451 23.81 -8.21 15.23
C HIS A 451 24.01 -6.86 15.94
N HIS A 452 23.11 -6.54 16.86
CA HIS A 452 23.19 -5.36 17.72
C HIS A 452 23.68 -5.74 19.12
N ARG A 453 24.81 -5.14 19.55
CA ARG A 453 25.47 -5.40 20.86
C ARG A 453 24.49 -5.51 22.03
N ASP A 454 23.51 -4.62 22.09
CA ASP A 454 22.59 -4.50 23.23
C ASP A 454 21.20 -5.14 23.00
N PHE A 455 20.90 -5.61 21.77
CA PHE A 455 19.56 -6.10 21.39
C PHE A 455 19.55 -7.47 20.69
N GLY A 456 20.71 -8.07 20.43
CA GLY A 456 20.82 -9.28 19.62
C GLY A 456 20.52 -9.00 18.14
N ASP A 457 19.99 -9.99 17.45
CA ASP A 457 19.74 -9.90 16.00
C ASP A 457 18.52 -9.03 15.71
N ILE A 458 18.74 -7.95 14.95
CA ILE A 458 17.71 -6.99 14.53
C ILE A 458 17.72 -6.84 13.01
N PHE A 459 16.66 -6.28 12.44
CA PHE A 459 16.73 -5.80 11.06
C PHE A 459 17.46 -4.46 10.99
N ALA A 460 18.39 -4.32 10.05
CA ALA A 460 18.89 -3.02 9.62
C ALA A 460 17.74 -2.21 8.98
N TYR A 461 17.88 -0.89 8.95
CA TYR A 461 16.92 -0.03 8.24
C TYR A 461 17.25 0.02 6.74
N GLU A 462 18.52 0.18 6.41
CA GLU A 462 19.06 0.23 5.05
C GLU A 462 20.33 -0.63 4.98
N ILE A 463 20.58 -1.30 3.86
CA ILE A 463 21.84 -2.01 3.61
C ILE A 463 22.35 -1.77 2.18
N ASP A 464 23.65 -1.99 1.95
CA ASP A 464 24.26 -1.92 0.61
C ASP A 464 24.54 -3.29 -0.03
N GLY A 465 24.40 -4.38 0.73
CA GLY A 465 24.76 -5.75 0.30
C GLY A 465 26.27 -6.03 0.20
N TYR A 466 27.14 -5.05 0.46
CA TYR A 466 28.58 -5.22 0.67
C TYR A 466 28.94 -5.41 2.16
N GLY A 467 28.04 -5.03 3.07
CA GLY A 467 28.20 -5.10 4.53
C GLY A 467 28.06 -3.75 5.23
N GLY A 468 27.77 -2.67 4.49
CA GLY A 468 27.32 -1.40 5.05
C GLY A 468 25.86 -1.48 5.47
N GLU A 469 25.57 -0.98 6.66
CA GLU A 469 24.26 -1.05 7.31
C GLU A 469 23.90 0.28 7.99
N GLY A 470 22.71 0.79 7.68
CA GLY A 470 22.10 1.94 8.33
C GLY A 470 21.19 1.50 9.47
N ARG A 471 21.49 1.96 10.69
CA ARG A 471 20.65 1.73 11.89
C ARG A 471 19.99 3.05 12.30
N ILE A 472 18.68 3.18 12.13
CA ILE A 472 17.94 4.32 12.69
C ILE A 472 17.68 4.08 14.18
N TRP A 473 18.29 4.90 15.03
CA TRP A 473 18.02 4.96 16.46
C TRP A 473 16.69 5.64 16.74
N GLY A 474 15.58 4.90 16.59
CA GLY A 474 14.32 5.29 17.21
C GLY A 474 14.48 5.26 18.73
N GLN A 475 14.61 6.42 19.38
CA GLN A 475 14.66 6.52 20.85
C GLN A 475 13.27 6.33 21.48
N GLY A 476 12.61 5.23 21.14
CA GLY A 476 11.36 4.78 21.74
C GLY A 476 11.61 4.40 23.20
N ARG A 477 11.05 5.16 24.13
CA ARG A 477 11.08 4.81 25.57
C ARG A 477 10.16 3.61 25.82
N GLY A 478 10.72 2.41 25.64
CA GLY A 478 10.15 1.15 26.13
C GLY A 478 9.49 0.27 25.08
N GLY A 479 9.88 -1.00 25.05
CA GLY A 479 9.02 -2.11 24.60
C GLY A 479 9.28 -2.66 23.20
N GLN A 480 10.12 -3.70 23.12
CA GLN A 480 10.14 -4.77 22.12
C GLN A 480 9.26 -4.62 20.86
N TRP A 481 9.92 -4.39 19.71
CA TRP A 481 9.38 -4.85 18.43
C TRP A 481 9.45 -6.38 18.39
N ARG A 482 8.31 -7.05 18.19
CA ARG A 482 8.25 -8.49 17.89
C ARG A 482 8.31 -8.69 16.37
N ARG A 483 8.88 -9.81 15.92
CA ARG A 483 8.84 -10.21 14.49
C ARG A 483 7.39 -10.21 14.00
N LEU A 484 7.18 -9.57 12.84
CA LEU A 484 5.99 -9.74 11.98
C LEU A 484 6.18 -10.98 11.09
#